data_AF-A0A4P8HTC9-F1
#
_entry.id   AF-A0A4P8HTC9-F1
#
_cell.length_a   1.000
_cell.length_b   1.000
_cell.length_c   1.000
_cell.angle_alpha   90.00
_cell.angle_beta   90.00
_cell.angle_gamma   90.00
#
_symmetry.space_group_name_H-M   'P 1'
#
loop_
_entity.id
_entity.type
_entity.pdbx_description
1 polymer ?
#
loop_
_entity_poly.entity_id
_entity_poly.type
_entity_poly.pdbx_seq_one_letter_code
_entity_poly.pdbx_strand_id
1 'polypeptide(L)'
;MTHQIPKAFDFDEEAEPPADPARRPVVPQAFDFGDTEDGAAAPASQGPPKALSFDDFSPPPAPPGPPGSAVARALFDSEDHPAVRDALAAARSDFPALFEHSEQRLAALFRHILPVRLSLVTEWAERPLMEQAALLQPITELVLKFARMAVPALLDDALESTRATPGVLGKLFRRPASPARFKPALAASRTQLLQLMADSEVAMRNLDESARNLTLHWAVLAVVSQLAGGAADTTLRDALMQRRTLIQQAMRQAELSMLQMGQVRQQAADLIGQVSSFLTVTLPALEMAQAQGGPLK
;
A
#
# COMPACT_ATOMS: atom_id res chain seq x y z
N MET A 1 -33.14 -32.23 8.10
CA MET A 1 -33.46 -31.24 7.06
C MET A 1 -34.35 -30.17 7.67
N THR A 2 -33.80 -29.01 7.98
CA THR A 2 -34.54 -27.84 8.48
C THR A 2 -34.17 -26.67 7.59
N HIS A 3 -35.09 -26.31 6.70
CA HIS A 3 -34.96 -25.15 5.81
C HIS A 3 -35.21 -23.88 6.62
N GLN A 4 -34.16 -23.13 6.92
CA GLN A 4 -34.28 -21.72 7.26
C GLN A 4 -33.87 -20.90 6.04
N ILE A 5 -34.85 -20.19 5.48
CA ILE A 5 -34.67 -19.17 4.45
C ILE A 5 -34.08 -17.95 5.16
N PRO A 6 -32.89 -17.44 4.78
CA PRO A 6 -32.37 -16.21 5.36
C PRO A 6 -33.20 -15.02 4.89
N LYS A 7 -33.66 -14.23 5.87
CA LYS A 7 -34.42 -12.99 5.71
C LYS A 7 -33.58 -11.96 4.94
N ALA A 8 -34.16 -11.31 3.94
CA ALA A 8 -33.51 -10.24 3.18
C ALA A 8 -33.20 -9.04 4.10
N PHE A 9 -32.03 -8.43 3.90
CA PHE A 9 -31.64 -7.17 4.52
C PHE A 9 -32.45 -6.04 3.87
N ASP A 10 -33.25 -5.36 4.68
CA ASP A 10 -33.97 -4.14 4.33
C ASP A 10 -33.04 -2.94 4.57
N PHE A 11 -32.96 -2.00 3.62
CA PHE A 11 -31.97 -0.91 3.60
C PHE A 11 -32.62 0.48 3.69
N ASP A 12 -33.78 0.59 4.33
CA ASP A 12 -34.51 1.87 4.50
C ASP A 12 -34.90 2.16 5.97
N GLU A 13 -33.95 2.09 6.90
CA GLU A 13 -34.08 2.74 8.21
C GLU A 13 -32.89 3.67 8.47
N GLU A 14 -33.08 4.92 8.06
CA GLU A 14 -32.27 6.07 8.39
C GLU A 14 -32.39 6.33 9.90
N ALA A 15 -31.29 6.18 10.63
CA ALA A 15 -31.27 6.37 12.07
C ALA A 15 -31.45 7.86 12.43
N GLU A 16 -32.66 8.21 12.89
CA GLU A 16 -32.97 9.49 13.54
C GLU A 16 -32.15 9.63 14.85
N PRO A 17 -31.36 10.70 15.04
CA PRO A 17 -30.73 10.97 16.33
C PRO A 17 -31.73 11.61 17.30
N PRO A 18 -31.72 11.24 18.60
CA PRO A 18 -32.62 11.83 19.59
C PRO A 18 -32.29 13.31 19.83
N ALA A 19 -33.35 14.11 19.91
CA ALA A 19 -33.32 15.50 20.31
C ALA A 19 -32.99 15.64 21.81
N ASP A 20 -32.07 16.55 22.16
CA ASP A 20 -32.00 17.14 23.49
C ASP A 20 -31.64 18.65 23.37
N PRO A 21 -32.24 19.54 24.18
CA PRO A 21 -32.38 20.95 23.84
C PRO A 21 -31.26 21.84 24.41
N ALA A 22 -31.06 22.94 23.68
CA ALA A 22 -30.54 24.22 24.16
C ALA A 22 -29.06 24.29 24.61
N ARG A 23 -28.22 24.78 23.69
CA ARG A 23 -27.46 26.03 23.91
C ARG A 23 -26.97 26.60 22.58
N ARG A 24 -27.32 27.87 22.37
CA ARG A 24 -27.02 28.74 21.23
C ARG A 24 -25.54 29.18 21.21
N PRO A 25 -25.05 29.70 20.06
CA PRO A 25 -23.69 29.50 19.58
C PRO A 25 -22.66 30.40 20.28
N VAL A 26 -21.45 29.87 20.46
CA VAL A 26 -20.27 30.63 20.85
C VAL A 26 -19.80 31.42 19.64
N VAL A 27 -20.05 32.73 19.67
CA VAL A 27 -19.40 33.73 18.82
C VAL A 27 -18.07 34.11 19.51
N PRO A 28 -16.94 34.27 18.79
CA PRO A 28 -15.69 34.68 19.40
C PRO A 28 -15.78 36.13 19.91
N GLN A 29 -15.63 36.31 21.22
CA GLN A 29 -15.63 37.62 21.87
C GLN A 29 -14.23 38.23 21.81
N ALA A 30 -14.14 39.47 21.33
CA ALA A 30 -12.92 40.25 21.19
C ALA A 30 -12.35 40.65 22.56
N PHE A 31 -11.03 40.88 22.60
CA PHE A 31 -10.31 41.45 23.75
C PHE A 31 -10.84 42.84 24.06
N ASP A 32 -11.24 43.02 25.32
CA ASP A 32 -11.64 44.29 25.92
C ASP A 32 -10.40 44.96 26.53
N PHE A 33 -10.10 46.18 26.09
CA PHE A 33 -9.10 47.07 26.67
C PHE A 33 -9.87 48.24 27.30
N GLY A 34 -9.89 48.28 28.63
CA GLY A 34 -10.54 49.33 29.40
C GLY A 34 -9.73 49.67 30.64
N ASP A 35 -9.17 50.89 30.62
CA ASP A 35 -8.50 51.60 31.71
C ASP A 35 -9.35 51.70 32.98
N THR A 36 -8.70 51.66 34.15
CA THR A 36 -8.59 52.79 35.08
C THR A 36 -7.96 52.33 36.41
N GLU A 37 -6.86 52.97 36.80
CA GLU A 37 -6.77 53.66 38.10
C GLU A 37 -5.54 54.60 38.11
N ASP A 38 -5.86 55.89 38.07
CA ASP A 38 -4.96 57.04 38.26
C ASP A 38 -4.59 57.21 39.75
N GLY A 39 -3.36 57.65 40.00
CA GLY A 39 -2.88 58.06 41.32
C GLY A 39 -1.53 58.76 41.25
N ALA A 40 -1.53 59.98 40.72
CA ALA A 40 -0.39 60.83 40.37
C ALA A 40 0.54 61.26 41.54
N ALA A 41 1.84 61.48 41.24
CA ALA A 41 2.50 62.80 41.30
C ALA A 41 4.01 62.77 40.93
N ALA A 42 4.41 63.60 39.97
CA ALA A 42 5.78 64.11 39.75
C ALA A 42 5.74 65.66 39.96
N PRO A 43 6.87 66.39 40.19
CA PRO A 43 7.81 66.82 39.13
C PRO A 43 9.28 66.99 39.67
N ALA A 44 10.36 67.35 38.96
CA ALA A 44 10.58 68.29 37.86
C ALA A 44 11.91 68.04 37.10
N SER A 45 11.98 68.58 35.87
CA SER A 45 13.15 68.68 34.96
C SER A 45 14.23 69.66 35.47
N GLN A 46 15.52 69.67 35.09
CA GLN A 46 16.11 69.90 33.76
C GLN A 46 17.67 69.96 33.89
N GLY A 47 18.45 69.48 32.91
CA GLY A 47 19.89 69.81 32.74
C GLY A 47 20.73 68.74 32.00
N PRO A 48 21.68 69.10 31.10
CA PRO A 48 22.26 68.16 30.13
C PRO A 48 23.34 67.25 30.74
N PRO A 49 23.55 66.02 30.22
CA PRO A 49 24.52 65.10 30.82
C PRO A 49 25.97 65.53 30.52
N LYS A 50 26.75 65.57 31.60
CA LYS A 50 28.19 65.83 31.66
C LYS A 50 28.96 64.60 31.17
N ALA A 51 30.02 64.83 30.38
CA ALA A 51 30.84 63.80 29.77
C ALA A 51 31.67 62.98 30.78
N LEU A 52 31.97 61.77 30.32
CA LEU A 52 32.56 60.60 30.96
C LEU A 52 33.97 60.82 31.53
N SER A 53 34.29 60.13 32.63
CA SER A 53 35.64 59.67 32.91
C SER A 53 35.55 58.29 33.55
N PHE A 54 36.10 57.32 32.82
CA PHE A 54 36.19 55.91 33.15
C PHE A 54 37.61 55.65 33.63
N ASP A 55 37.82 55.53 34.93
CA ASP A 55 39.02 54.90 35.50
C ASP A 55 38.76 54.73 37.00
N ASP A 56 37.91 53.75 37.35
CA ASP A 56 38.16 52.87 38.50
C ASP A 56 37.07 51.77 38.57
N PHE A 57 37.27 50.64 37.88
CA PHE A 57 36.56 49.40 38.22
C PHE A 57 37.44 48.18 37.97
N SER A 58 37.57 47.38 39.03
CA SER A 58 38.17 46.04 39.07
C SER A 58 37.63 45.14 37.94
N PRO A 59 38.46 44.34 37.25
CA PRO A 59 37.98 43.52 36.15
C PRO A 59 37.01 42.44 36.66
N PRO A 60 35.81 42.31 36.05
CA PRO A 60 34.89 41.23 36.37
C PRO A 60 35.46 39.88 35.91
N PRO A 61 35.10 38.77 36.57
CA PRO A 61 35.47 37.43 36.11
C PRO A 61 34.95 37.21 34.69
N ALA A 62 35.79 36.59 33.85
CA ALA A 62 35.50 36.37 32.45
C ALA A 62 34.13 35.67 32.25
N PRO A 63 33.37 36.05 31.20
CA PRO A 63 32.13 35.36 30.87
C PRO A 63 32.44 33.88 30.58
N PRO A 64 31.55 32.94 30.98
CA PRO A 64 31.67 31.58 30.52
C PRO A 64 31.69 31.59 28.99
N GLY A 65 32.71 30.95 28.41
CA GLY A 65 32.83 30.80 26.97
C GLY A 65 31.54 30.23 26.37
N PRO A 66 31.30 30.44 25.06
CA PRO A 66 30.13 29.88 24.40
C PRO A 66 30.02 28.40 24.77
N PRO A 67 28.81 27.85 25.05
CA PRO A 67 28.68 26.42 25.20
C PRO A 67 29.26 25.84 23.92
N GLY A 68 30.37 25.10 24.05
CA GLY A 68 30.94 24.38 22.94
C GLY A 68 29.78 23.67 22.28
N SER A 69 29.65 23.83 20.96
CA SER A 69 28.68 23.08 20.17
C SER A 69 28.65 21.69 20.77
N ALA A 70 27.51 21.33 21.37
CA ALA A 70 27.23 19.95 21.71
C ALA A 70 27.07 19.26 20.36
N VAL A 71 28.21 19.05 19.68
CA VAL A 71 28.39 17.95 18.76
C VAL A 71 27.92 16.79 19.60
N ALA A 72 26.70 16.32 19.32
CA ALA A 72 26.11 15.17 19.95
C ALA A 72 27.20 14.12 19.93
N ARG A 73 27.85 13.94 21.09
CA ARG A 73 29.04 13.11 21.20
C ARG A 73 28.50 11.75 20.80
N ALA A 74 28.89 11.26 19.64
CA ALA A 74 28.57 9.91 19.22
C ALA A 74 29.21 9.03 20.29
N LEU A 75 28.38 8.62 21.24
CA LEU A 75 28.77 7.81 22.37
C LEU A 75 29.00 6.41 21.80
N PHE A 76 30.22 6.20 21.29
CA PHE A 76 30.88 4.92 21.05
C PHE A 76 30.81 4.38 19.60
N ASP A 77 31.99 4.32 18.98
CA ASP A 77 32.35 3.46 17.84
C ASP A 77 32.51 2.00 18.33
N SER A 78 31.40 1.27 18.49
CA SER A 78 31.43 -0.18 18.61
C SER A 78 30.39 -0.81 17.69
N GLU A 79 30.79 -1.85 16.94
CA GLU A 79 29.94 -2.62 16.02
C GLU A 79 28.61 -3.10 16.62
N ASP A 80 28.52 -3.21 17.95
CA ASP A 80 27.32 -3.59 18.71
C ASP A 80 26.92 -2.55 19.77
N HIS A 81 26.13 -1.56 19.36
CA HIS A 81 25.51 -0.58 20.26
C HIS A 81 24.47 -1.28 21.19
N PRO A 82 24.43 -1.00 22.51
CA PRO A 82 23.53 -1.70 23.45
C PRO A 82 22.05 -1.59 23.05
N ALA A 83 21.61 -0.43 22.53
CA ALA A 83 20.25 -0.29 22.02
C ALA A 83 19.93 -1.19 20.81
N VAL A 84 20.93 -1.52 19.97
CA VAL A 84 20.74 -2.46 18.85
C VAL A 84 20.59 -3.89 19.40
N ARG A 85 21.36 -4.26 20.42
CA ARG A 85 21.20 -5.55 21.10
C ARG A 85 19.82 -5.68 21.76
N ASP A 86 19.37 -4.64 22.45
CA ASP A 86 18.06 -4.63 23.11
C ASP A 86 16.92 -4.66 22.08
N ALA A 87 17.08 -3.96 20.96
CA ALA A 87 16.15 -4.04 19.82
C ALA A 87 16.12 -5.43 19.17
N LEU A 88 17.27 -6.07 18.98
CA LEU A 88 17.32 -7.44 18.46
C LEU A 88 16.69 -8.45 19.43
N ALA A 89 16.88 -8.28 20.74
CA ALA A 89 16.24 -9.11 21.75
C ALA A 89 14.71 -8.94 21.72
N ALA A 90 14.21 -7.70 21.65
CA ALA A 90 12.78 -7.42 21.49
C ALA A 90 12.23 -7.99 20.17
N ALA A 91 12.95 -7.81 19.06
CA ALA A 91 12.55 -8.36 17.76
C ALA A 91 12.47 -9.89 17.77
N ARG A 92 13.40 -10.57 18.45
CA ARG A 92 13.40 -12.03 18.61
C ARG A 92 12.21 -12.52 19.43
N SER A 93 11.81 -11.76 20.45
CA SER A 93 10.63 -12.04 21.28
C SER A 93 9.32 -11.83 20.51
N ASP A 94 9.19 -10.68 19.86
CA ASP A 94 7.90 -10.21 19.34
C ASP A 94 7.65 -10.69 17.90
N PHE A 95 8.72 -10.97 17.15
CA PHE A 95 8.67 -11.40 15.75
C PHE A 95 9.55 -12.61 15.47
N PRO A 96 9.37 -13.76 16.18
CA PRO A 96 10.28 -14.90 16.10
C PRO A 96 10.43 -15.45 14.68
N ALA A 97 9.33 -15.60 13.93
CA ALA A 97 9.36 -16.13 12.56
C ALA A 97 10.13 -15.23 11.57
N LEU A 98 10.05 -13.90 11.73
CA LEU A 98 10.82 -12.96 10.91
C LEU A 98 12.30 -12.99 11.30
N PHE A 99 12.59 -13.11 12.59
CA PHE A 99 13.93 -13.12 13.13
C PHE A 99 14.74 -14.33 12.65
N GLU A 100 14.16 -15.53 12.65
CA GLU A 100 14.78 -16.77 12.18
C GLU A 100 15.40 -16.66 10.78
N HIS A 101 14.75 -15.90 9.89
CA HIS A 101 15.14 -15.79 8.48
C HIS A 101 15.89 -14.50 8.15
N SER A 102 15.85 -13.49 9.03
CA SER A 102 16.25 -12.12 8.70
C SER A 102 17.07 -11.41 9.78
N GLU A 103 17.65 -12.13 10.75
CA GLU A 103 18.44 -11.54 11.85
C GLU A 103 19.48 -10.52 11.36
N GLN A 104 20.29 -10.88 10.36
CA GLN A 104 21.32 -9.97 9.83
C GLN A 104 20.73 -8.70 9.19
N ARG A 105 19.61 -8.84 8.47
CA ARG A 105 18.91 -7.72 7.83
C ARG A 105 18.28 -6.80 8.89
N LEU A 106 17.64 -7.38 9.90
CA LEU A 106 17.09 -6.65 11.03
C LEU A 106 18.19 -5.91 11.80
N ALA A 107 19.34 -6.54 12.04
CA ALA A 107 20.48 -5.90 12.69
C ALA A 107 20.98 -4.68 11.89
N ALA A 108 21.08 -4.78 10.56
CA ALA A 108 21.44 -3.66 9.71
C ALA A 108 20.39 -2.52 9.76
N LEU A 109 19.10 -2.86 9.73
CA LEU A 109 18.02 -1.87 9.83
C LEU A 109 17.98 -1.18 11.20
N PHE A 110 18.19 -1.92 12.29
CA PHE A 110 18.27 -1.35 13.64
C PHE A 110 19.47 -0.42 13.80
N ARG A 111 20.65 -0.80 13.28
CA ARG A 111 21.82 0.10 13.23
C ARG A 111 21.56 1.36 12.42
N HIS A 112 20.71 1.30 11.40
CA HIS A 112 20.38 2.45 10.59
C HIS A 112 19.41 3.40 11.30
N ILE A 113 18.32 2.88 11.88
CA ILE A 113 17.27 3.70 12.52
C ILE A 113 17.68 4.23 13.91
N LEU A 114 18.64 3.59 14.58
CA LEU A 114 19.14 4.00 15.88
C LEU A 114 20.40 4.88 15.73
N PRO A 115 20.49 6.02 16.45
CA PRO A 115 19.49 6.58 17.35
C PRO A 115 18.28 7.18 16.61
N VAL A 116 17.10 7.02 17.22
CA VAL A 116 15.82 7.46 16.63
C VAL A 116 15.80 8.97 16.51
N ARG A 117 15.62 9.46 15.28
CA ARG A 117 15.50 10.89 14.96
C ARG A 117 14.25 11.12 14.12
N LEU A 118 13.56 12.24 14.34
CA LEU A 118 12.32 12.55 13.64
C LEU A 118 12.51 12.52 12.11
N SER A 119 13.55 13.18 11.59
CA SER A 119 13.87 13.19 10.15
C SER A 119 14.06 11.80 9.56
N LEU A 120 14.72 10.92 10.32
CA LEU A 120 14.97 9.54 9.89
C LEU A 120 13.69 8.71 9.88
N VAL A 121 12.80 8.91 10.85
CA VAL A 121 11.52 8.22 10.92
C VAL A 121 10.58 8.66 9.80
N THR A 122 10.58 9.95 9.45
CA THR A 122 9.73 10.47 8.36
C THR A 122 10.14 9.92 6.99
N GLU A 123 11.44 9.73 6.77
CA GLU A 123 12.01 9.17 5.53
C GLU A 123 12.08 7.63 5.55
N TRP A 124 11.88 7.00 6.71
CA TRP A 124 12.09 5.56 6.90
C TRP A 124 11.29 4.71 5.92
N ALA A 125 11.90 3.78 5.21
CA ALA A 125 11.20 2.95 4.22
C ALA A 125 10.55 3.73 3.04
N GLU A 126 10.94 4.98 2.77
CA GLU A 126 10.40 5.74 1.63
C GLU A 126 10.68 5.02 0.31
N ARG A 127 11.93 4.63 0.08
CA ARG A 127 12.32 3.88 -1.11
C ARG A 127 11.55 2.54 -1.23
N PRO A 128 11.51 1.66 -0.20
CA PRO A 128 10.67 0.47 -0.23
C PRO A 128 9.19 0.72 -0.55
N LEU A 129 8.60 1.82 -0.04
CA LEU A 129 7.22 2.19 -0.35
C LEU A 129 7.04 2.60 -1.81
N MET A 130 7.97 3.39 -2.36
CA MET A 130 7.97 3.76 -3.77
C MET A 130 8.14 2.55 -4.69
N GLU A 131 9.05 1.65 -4.33
CA GLU A 131 9.28 0.39 -5.05
C GLU A 131 8.02 -0.47 -5.05
N GLN A 132 7.35 -0.63 -3.89
CA GLN A 132 6.11 -1.39 -3.81
C GLN A 132 5.01 -0.77 -4.66
N ALA A 133 4.86 0.56 -4.65
CA ALA A 133 3.89 1.26 -5.49
C ALA A 133 4.15 1.02 -6.99
N ALA A 134 5.40 1.05 -7.43
CA ALA A 134 5.78 0.77 -8.82
C ALA A 134 5.43 -0.67 -9.22
N LEU A 135 5.53 -1.64 -8.31
CA LEU A 135 5.22 -3.04 -8.57
C LEU A 135 3.71 -3.33 -8.74
N LEU A 136 2.84 -2.41 -8.32
CA LEU A 136 1.39 -2.54 -8.53
C LEU A 136 0.97 -2.27 -9.97
N GLN A 137 1.75 -1.45 -10.71
CA GLN A 137 1.43 -1.13 -12.09
C GLN A 137 1.49 -2.37 -13.02
N PRO A 138 2.55 -3.20 -13.01
CA PRO A 138 2.58 -4.44 -13.78
C PRO A 138 1.40 -5.38 -13.49
N ILE A 139 1.00 -5.51 -12.22
CA ILE A 139 -0.17 -6.32 -11.85
C ILE A 139 -1.44 -5.77 -12.50
N THR A 140 -1.66 -4.46 -12.38
CA THR A 140 -2.81 -3.78 -12.99
C THR A 140 -2.84 -3.96 -14.51
N GLU A 141 -1.69 -3.83 -15.17
CA GLU A 141 -1.55 -4.02 -16.62
C GLU A 141 -1.87 -5.45 -17.03
N LEU A 142 -1.46 -6.46 -16.24
CA LEU A 142 -1.77 -7.86 -16.51
C LEU A 142 -3.27 -8.16 -16.37
N VAL A 143 -3.93 -7.61 -15.34
CA VAL A 143 -5.38 -7.73 -15.18
C VAL A 143 -6.12 -7.12 -16.38
N LEU A 144 -5.70 -5.92 -16.82
CA LEU A 144 -6.27 -5.28 -18.01
C LEU A 144 -5.98 -6.06 -19.29
N LYS A 145 -4.77 -6.62 -19.44
CA LYS A 145 -4.37 -7.47 -20.56
C LYS A 145 -5.28 -8.70 -20.63
N PHE A 146 -5.54 -9.37 -19.51
CA PHE A 146 -6.47 -10.48 -19.43
C PHE A 146 -7.88 -10.10 -19.87
N ALA A 147 -8.44 -9.03 -19.31
CA ALA A 147 -9.79 -8.56 -19.66
C ALA A 147 -9.93 -8.24 -21.15
N ARG A 148 -8.90 -7.63 -21.76
CA ARG A 148 -8.87 -7.29 -23.19
C ARG A 148 -8.79 -8.50 -24.12
N MET A 149 -8.33 -9.66 -23.65
CA MET A 149 -8.29 -10.86 -24.51
C MET A 149 -9.69 -11.36 -24.86
N ALA A 150 -10.71 -11.05 -24.04
CA ALA A 150 -12.11 -11.41 -24.26
C ALA A 150 -12.34 -12.88 -24.67
N VAL A 151 -11.47 -13.79 -24.17
CA VAL A 151 -11.47 -15.21 -24.55
C VAL A 151 -12.81 -15.90 -24.27
N PRO A 152 -13.53 -15.62 -23.15
CA PRO A 152 -14.86 -16.18 -22.94
C PRO A 152 -15.83 -15.87 -24.08
N ALA A 153 -15.95 -14.60 -24.47
CA ALA A 153 -16.83 -14.19 -25.56
C ALA A 153 -16.43 -14.83 -26.90
N LEU A 154 -15.12 -14.94 -27.15
CA LEU A 154 -14.62 -15.59 -28.35
C LEU A 154 -14.95 -17.10 -28.38
N LEU A 155 -14.89 -17.76 -27.23
CA LEU A 155 -15.27 -19.17 -27.08
C LEU A 155 -16.77 -19.37 -27.23
N ASP A 156 -17.58 -18.46 -26.68
CA ASP A 156 -19.04 -18.47 -26.81
C ASP A 156 -19.46 -18.30 -28.27
N ASP A 157 -18.91 -17.31 -28.99
CA ASP A 157 -19.14 -17.10 -30.42
C ASP A 157 -18.75 -18.35 -31.24
N ALA A 158 -17.63 -18.98 -30.87
CA ALA A 158 -17.18 -20.21 -31.50
C ALA A 158 -18.18 -21.35 -31.25
N LEU A 159 -18.63 -21.56 -30.01
CA LEU A 159 -19.61 -22.58 -29.62
C LEU A 159 -20.98 -22.34 -30.26
N GLU A 160 -21.47 -21.11 -30.30
CA GLU A 160 -22.73 -20.77 -30.97
C GLU A 160 -22.68 -21.07 -32.46
N SER A 161 -21.55 -20.81 -33.12
CA SER A 161 -21.37 -21.17 -34.54
C SER A 161 -21.45 -22.68 -34.80
N THR A 162 -21.20 -23.51 -33.78
CA THR A 162 -21.38 -24.97 -33.87
C THR A 162 -22.83 -25.42 -33.69
N ARG A 163 -23.65 -24.64 -32.97
CA ARG A 163 -25.06 -24.95 -32.69
C ARG A 163 -26.01 -24.52 -33.81
N ALA A 164 -25.59 -23.61 -34.68
CA ALA A 164 -26.39 -23.14 -35.80
C ALA A 164 -26.60 -24.26 -36.83
N THR A 165 -27.70 -25.00 -36.71
CA THR A 165 -28.12 -26.01 -37.68
C THR A 165 -28.26 -25.34 -39.06
N PRO A 166 -27.59 -25.84 -40.12
CA PRO A 166 -27.74 -25.27 -41.45
C PRO A 166 -29.15 -25.58 -41.96
N GLY A 167 -30.08 -24.66 -41.72
CA GLY A 167 -31.42 -24.70 -42.29
C GLY A 167 -31.36 -24.73 -43.81
N VAL A 168 -32.37 -25.33 -44.44
CA VAL A 168 -32.44 -25.53 -45.90
C VAL A 168 -32.31 -24.22 -46.70
N LEU A 169 -32.67 -23.08 -46.10
CA LEU A 169 -32.52 -21.72 -46.63
C LEU A 169 -31.09 -21.12 -46.47
N GLY A 170 -30.31 -21.61 -45.50
CA GLY A 170 -28.89 -21.22 -45.32
C GLY A 170 -27.96 -21.82 -46.37
N LYS A 171 -28.42 -22.81 -47.14
CA LYS A 171 -27.70 -23.35 -48.29
C LYS A 171 -27.72 -22.40 -49.51
N LEU A 172 -28.71 -21.49 -49.59
CA LEU A 172 -28.82 -20.50 -50.68
C LEU A 172 -28.28 -19.11 -50.31
N PHE A 173 -28.39 -18.70 -49.04
CA PHE A 173 -27.95 -17.38 -48.59
C PHE A 173 -26.91 -17.52 -47.47
N ARG A 174 -25.64 -17.35 -47.84
CA ARG A 174 -24.45 -17.29 -46.97
C ARG A 174 -24.06 -18.59 -46.26
N ARG A 175 -22.83 -19.02 -46.59
CA ARG A 175 -22.00 -19.97 -45.83
C ARG A 175 -22.11 -19.62 -44.33
N PRO A 176 -22.68 -20.47 -43.47
CA PRO A 176 -22.56 -20.26 -42.03
C PRO A 176 -21.07 -20.18 -41.73
N ALA A 177 -20.70 -19.20 -40.91
CA ALA A 177 -19.33 -19.00 -40.53
C ALA A 177 -18.76 -20.30 -39.97
N SER A 178 -17.88 -20.96 -40.72
CA SER A 178 -17.34 -22.25 -40.31
C SER A 178 -16.63 -22.10 -38.96
N PRO A 179 -16.89 -22.96 -37.97
CA PRO A 179 -16.21 -22.91 -36.67
C PRO A 179 -14.67 -22.96 -36.79
N ALA A 180 -14.15 -23.49 -37.91
CA ALA A 180 -12.73 -23.46 -38.25
C ALA A 180 -12.15 -22.02 -38.37
N ARG A 181 -12.98 -20.99 -38.61
CA ARG A 181 -12.54 -19.59 -38.66
C ARG A 181 -11.99 -19.09 -37.32
N PHE A 182 -12.47 -19.67 -36.21
CA PHE A 182 -12.08 -19.26 -34.86
C PHE A 182 -10.79 -19.94 -34.40
N LYS A 183 -10.38 -21.02 -35.05
CA LYS A 183 -9.15 -21.78 -34.75
C LYS A 183 -7.90 -20.90 -34.58
N PRO A 184 -7.54 -20.00 -35.51
CA PRO A 184 -6.34 -19.17 -35.36
C PRO A 184 -6.45 -18.19 -34.18
N ALA A 185 -7.63 -17.61 -33.96
CA ALA A 185 -7.85 -16.67 -32.87
C ALA A 185 -7.79 -17.37 -31.50
N LEU A 186 -8.45 -18.53 -31.36
CA LEU A 186 -8.38 -19.38 -30.17
C LEU A 186 -6.94 -19.86 -29.87
N ALA A 187 -6.18 -20.26 -30.89
CA ALA A 187 -4.79 -20.67 -30.72
C ALA A 187 -3.90 -19.50 -30.26
N ALA A 188 -4.12 -18.30 -30.83
CA ALA A 188 -3.45 -17.08 -30.39
C ALA A 188 -3.82 -16.72 -28.95
N SER A 189 -5.11 -16.73 -28.60
CA SER A 189 -5.60 -16.49 -27.23
C SER A 189 -4.99 -17.46 -26.22
N ARG A 190 -4.88 -18.76 -26.55
CA ARG A 190 -4.20 -19.74 -25.69
C ARG A 190 -2.74 -19.35 -25.42
N THR A 191 -2.02 -18.94 -26.46
CA THR A 191 -0.62 -18.51 -26.35
C THR A 191 -0.50 -17.26 -25.48
N GLN A 192 -1.41 -16.29 -25.66
CA GLN A 192 -1.46 -15.07 -24.86
C GLN A 192 -1.79 -15.35 -23.38
N LEU A 193 -2.71 -16.28 -23.10
CA LEU A 193 -3.03 -16.71 -21.74
C LEU A 193 -1.84 -17.42 -21.08
N LEU A 194 -1.11 -18.28 -21.81
CA LEU A 194 0.13 -18.89 -21.29
C LEU A 194 1.20 -17.85 -20.98
N GLN A 195 1.36 -16.84 -21.84
CA GLN A 195 2.29 -15.74 -21.57
C GLN A 195 1.87 -14.93 -20.35
N LEU A 196 0.58 -14.61 -20.21
CA LEU A 196 0.03 -13.94 -19.04
C LEU A 196 0.33 -14.73 -17.74
N MET A 197 0.22 -16.06 -17.80
CA MET A 197 0.56 -16.93 -16.66
C MET A 197 2.03 -16.80 -16.25
N ALA A 198 2.95 -16.75 -17.21
CA ALA A 198 4.37 -16.57 -16.93
C ALA A 198 4.67 -15.15 -16.40
N ASP A 199 4.18 -14.11 -17.08
CA ASP A 199 4.38 -12.71 -16.70
C ASP A 199 3.86 -12.43 -15.27
N SER A 200 2.69 -12.99 -14.95
CA SER A 200 2.08 -12.83 -13.63
C SER A 200 2.83 -13.51 -12.50
N GLU A 201 3.58 -14.58 -12.79
CA GLU A 201 4.37 -15.27 -11.76
C GLU A 201 5.53 -14.39 -11.30
N VAL A 202 6.20 -13.75 -12.27
CA VAL A 202 7.29 -12.82 -11.99
C VAL A 202 6.77 -11.61 -11.23
N ALA A 203 5.66 -11.01 -11.68
CA ALA A 203 5.07 -9.84 -11.03
C ALA A 203 4.64 -10.15 -9.58
N MET A 204 3.99 -11.29 -9.33
CA MET A 204 3.59 -11.69 -7.98
C MET A 204 4.79 -11.99 -7.08
N ARG A 205 5.84 -12.64 -7.60
CA ARG A 205 7.08 -12.90 -6.83
C ARG A 205 7.76 -11.61 -6.41
N ASN A 206 7.90 -10.65 -7.32
CA ASN A 206 8.51 -9.35 -7.02
C ASN A 206 7.68 -8.58 -5.98
N LEU A 207 6.34 -8.63 -6.09
CA LEU A 207 5.45 -7.98 -5.14
C LEU A 207 5.51 -8.63 -3.74
N ASP A 208 5.56 -9.96 -3.66
CA ASP A 208 5.72 -10.72 -2.41
C ASP A 208 7.08 -10.41 -1.76
N GLU A 209 8.18 -10.39 -2.52
CA GLU A 209 9.50 -10.03 -2.01
C GLU A 209 9.53 -8.59 -1.47
N SER A 210 8.92 -7.64 -2.20
CA SER A 210 8.77 -6.26 -1.75
C SER A 210 7.94 -6.16 -0.46
N ALA A 211 6.83 -6.89 -0.36
CA ALA A 211 6.01 -6.94 0.84
C ALA A 211 6.76 -7.52 2.05
N ARG A 212 7.56 -8.57 1.85
CA ARG A 212 8.44 -9.12 2.90
C ARG A 212 9.49 -8.12 3.36
N ASN A 213 10.10 -7.39 2.42
CA ASN A 213 11.06 -6.33 2.75
C ASN A 213 10.40 -5.21 3.59
N LEU A 214 9.20 -4.78 3.21
CA LEU A 214 8.43 -3.80 3.98
C LEU A 214 7.99 -4.32 5.35
N THR A 215 7.71 -5.62 5.46
CA THR A 215 7.43 -6.27 6.75
C THR A 215 8.60 -6.12 7.73
N LEU A 216 9.84 -6.24 7.25
CA LEU A 216 11.04 -5.99 8.08
C LEU A 216 11.10 -4.53 8.56
N HIS A 217 10.84 -3.58 7.67
CA HIS A 217 10.82 -2.16 8.01
C HIS A 217 9.70 -1.82 9.01
N TRP A 218 8.55 -2.47 8.89
CA TRP A 218 7.43 -2.34 9.82
C TRP A 218 7.78 -2.90 11.20
N ALA A 219 8.39 -4.10 11.26
CA ALA A 219 8.79 -4.74 12.51
C ALA A 219 9.83 -3.88 13.26
N VAL A 220 10.78 -3.31 12.52
CA VAL A 220 11.77 -2.36 13.07
C VAL A 220 11.09 -1.16 13.70
N LEU A 221 10.11 -0.53 13.02
CA LEU A 221 9.35 0.58 13.62
C LEU A 221 8.55 0.15 14.85
N ALA A 222 7.98 -1.06 14.87
CA ALA A 222 7.24 -1.57 16.02
C ALA A 222 8.14 -1.71 17.25
N VAL A 223 9.31 -2.34 17.11
CA VAL A 223 10.30 -2.47 18.19
C VAL A 223 10.82 -1.11 18.64
N VAL A 224 11.18 -0.23 17.70
CA VAL A 224 11.67 1.11 18.02
C VAL A 224 10.61 1.93 18.76
N SER A 225 9.33 1.79 18.41
CA SER A 225 8.23 2.47 19.12
C SER A 225 8.09 2.00 20.56
N GLN A 226 8.31 0.71 20.82
CA GLN A 226 8.29 0.15 22.16
C GLN A 226 9.47 0.66 23.00
N LEU A 227 10.67 0.67 22.42
CA LEU A 227 11.88 1.17 23.10
C LEU A 227 11.83 2.69 23.34
N ALA A 228 11.26 3.45 22.40
CA ALA A 228 11.07 4.89 22.52
C ALA A 228 9.91 5.28 23.46
N GLY A 229 9.07 4.32 23.87
CA GLY A 229 7.89 4.54 24.71
C GLY A 229 8.15 5.20 26.07
N GLY A 230 9.42 5.29 26.51
CA GLY A 230 9.84 6.03 27.70
C GLY A 230 10.28 7.49 27.45
N ALA A 231 10.44 7.93 26.20
CA ALA A 231 10.93 9.27 25.87
C ALA A 231 9.76 10.25 25.63
N ALA A 232 9.84 11.46 26.21
CA ALA A 232 8.74 12.44 26.31
C ALA A 232 8.28 13.10 25.00
N ASP A 233 8.88 12.79 23.85
CA ASP A 233 8.58 13.46 22.58
C ASP A 233 7.31 12.89 21.90
N THR A 234 6.20 13.61 22.00
CA THR A 234 4.93 13.25 21.36
C THR A 234 5.02 13.29 19.84
N THR A 235 5.78 14.23 19.27
CA THR A 235 5.89 14.39 17.81
C THR A 235 6.58 13.20 17.17
N LEU A 236 7.62 12.66 17.81
CA LEU A 236 8.30 11.46 17.37
C LEU A 236 7.39 10.23 17.45
N ARG A 237 6.58 10.10 18.50
CA ARG A 237 5.61 9.00 18.63
C ARG A 237 4.56 9.05 17.52
N ASP A 238 4.02 10.23 17.24
CA ASP A 238 3.03 10.40 16.17
C ASP A 238 3.63 10.05 14.81
N ALA A 239 4.87 10.50 14.52
CA ALA A 239 5.58 10.16 13.29
C ALA A 239 5.82 8.65 13.15
N LEU A 240 6.22 7.96 14.23
CA LEU A 240 6.39 6.51 14.24
C LEU A 240 5.06 5.78 13.95
N MET A 241 3.95 6.20 14.59
CA MET A 241 2.64 5.61 14.36
C MET A 241 2.13 5.85 12.93
N GLN A 242 2.28 7.08 12.43
CA GLN A 242 1.92 7.43 11.06
C GLN A 242 2.70 6.57 10.06
N ARG A 243 4.02 6.47 10.24
CA ARG A 243 4.86 5.69 9.32
C ARG A 243 4.55 4.20 9.36
N ARG A 244 4.31 3.65 10.55
CA ARG A 244 3.87 2.26 10.71
C ARG A 244 2.54 2.00 10.00
N THR A 245 1.60 2.94 10.07
CA THR A 245 0.30 2.85 9.41
C THR A 245 0.45 2.85 7.88
N LEU A 246 1.29 3.74 7.33
CA LEU A 246 1.56 3.79 5.89
C LEU A 246 2.15 2.48 5.36
N ILE A 247 3.16 1.92 6.05
CA ILE A 247 3.75 0.64 5.66
C ILE A 247 2.71 -0.49 5.74
N GLN A 248 1.89 -0.51 6.80
CA GLN A 248 0.86 -1.51 6.96
C GLN A 248 -0.21 -1.42 5.85
N GLN A 249 -0.60 -0.21 5.44
CA GLN A 249 -1.54 -0.02 4.33
C GLN A 249 -0.95 -0.52 3.00
N ALA A 250 0.32 -0.21 2.73
CA ALA A 250 0.99 -0.66 1.51
C ALA A 250 1.10 -2.20 1.44
N MET A 251 1.42 -2.86 2.57
CA MET A 251 1.42 -4.31 2.68
C MET A 251 0.03 -4.91 2.39
N ARG A 252 -1.04 -4.37 2.99
CA ARG A 252 -2.41 -4.82 2.71
C ARG A 252 -2.80 -4.64 1.24
N GLN A 253 -2.37 -3.54 0.61
CA GLN A 253 -2.62 -3.30 -0.80
C GLN A 253 -1.90 -4.33 -1.69
N ALA A 254 -0.67 -4.70 -1.35
CA ALA A 254 0.06 -5.75 -2.04
C ALA A 254 -0.63 -7.12 -1.88
N GLU A 255 -1.08 -7.47 -0.67
CA GLU A 255 -1.85 -8.70 -0.41
C GLU A 255 -3.12 -8.77 -1.26
N LEU A 256 -3.92 -7.70 -1.28
CA LEU A 256 -5.13 -7.63 -2.11
C LEU A 256 -4.80 -7.78 -3.59
N SER A 257 -3.74 -7.14 -4.07
CA SER A 257 -3.31 -7.22 -5.48
C SER A 257 -2.84 -8.63 -5.85
N MET A 258 -2.13 -9.32 -4.94
CA MET A 258 -1.74 -10.71 -5.12
C MET A 258 -2.96 -11.64 -5.18
N LEU A 259 -3.96 -11.43 -4.31
CA LEU A 259 -5.21 -12.20 -4.32
C LEU A 259 -5.99 -12.01 -5.62
N GLN A 260 -6.14 -10.76 -6.09
CA GLN A 260 -6.80 -10.44 -7.35
C GLN A 260 -6.07 -11.09 -8.53
N MET A 261 -4.74 -11.01 -8.57
CA MET A 261 -3.97 -11.64 -9.63
C MET A 261 -4.04 -13.18 -9.56
N GLY A 262 -4.10 -13.75 -8.36
CA GLY A 262 -4.33 -15.18 -8.16
C GLY A 262 -5.65 -15.67 -8.76
N GLN A 263 -6.73 -14.89 -8.61
CA GLN A 263 -8.02 -15.19 -9.23
C GLN A 263 -7.96 -15.12 -10.75
N VAL A 264 -7.31 -14.09 -11.31
CA VAL A 264 -7.11 -13.95 -12.77
C VAL A 264 -6.32 -15.13 -13.32
N ARG A 265 -5.27 -15.57 -12.62
CA ARG A 265 -4.48 -16.75 -12.99
C ARG A 265 -5.33 -18.02 -13.01
N GLN A 266 -6.19 -18.23 -12.02
CA GLN A 266 -7.08 -19.37 -12.00
C GLN A 266 -8.04 -19.37 -13.19
N GLN A 267 -8.68 -18.22 -13.45
CA GLN A 267 -9.57 -18.06 -14.61
C GLN A 267 -8.83 -18.27 -15.94
N ALA A 268 -7.61 -17.77 -16.07
CA ALA A 268 -6.77 -17.98 -17.25
C ALA A 268 -6.43 -19.47 -17.44
N ALA A 269 -6.12 -20.20 -16.37
CA ALA A 269 -5.87 -21.64 -16.44
C ALA A 269 -7.10 -22.42 -16.92
N ASP A 270 -8.29 -22.08 -16.39
CA ASP A 270 -9.55 -22.70 -16.80
C ASP A 270 -9.84 -22.42 -18.29
N LEU A 271 -9.64 -21.19 -18.75
CA LEU A 271 -9.81 -20.80 -20.15
C LEU A 271 -8.81 -21.49 -21.07
N ILE A 272 -7.55 -21.66 -20.65
CA ILE A 272 -6.57 -22.45 -21.41
C ILE A 272 -7.09 -23.88 -21.61
N GLY A 273 -7.64 -24.50 -20.56
CA GLY A 273 -8.24 -25.83 -20.62
C GLY A 273 -9.42 -25.90 -21.59
N GLN A 274 -10.35 -24.95 -21.49
CA GLN A 274 -11.54 -24.87 -22.35
C GLN A 274 -11.17 -24.66 -23.83
N VAL A 275 -10.28 -23.71 -24.12
CA VAL A 275 -9.79 -23.44 -25.47
C VAL A 275 -9.07 -24.66 -26.04
N SER A 276 -8.25 -25.35 -25.22
CA SER A 276 -7.56 -26.57 -25.65
C SER A 276 -8.57 -27.66 -26.00
N SER A 277 -9.56 -27.91 -25.13
CA SER A 277 -10.64 -28.87 -25.36
C SER A 277 -11.41 -28.57 -26.64
N PHE A 278 -11.77 -27.31 -26.88
CA PHE A 278 -12.45 -26.92 -28.11
C PHE A 278 -11.61 -27.21 -29.35
N LEU A 279 -10.31 -26.86 -29.32
CA LEU A 279 -9.41 -27.03 -30.46
C LEU A 279 -9.07 -28.49 -30.76
N THR A 280 -9.01 -29.36 -29.75
CA THR A 280 -8.58 -30.76 -29.92
C THR A 280 -9.72 -31.76 -29.97
N VAL A 281 -10.88 -31.46 -29.39
CA VAL A 281 -12.03 -32.37 -29.31
C VAL A 281 -13.19 -31.85 -30.15
N THR A 282 -13.71 -30.67 -29.81
CA THR A 282 -14.95 -30.15 -30.40
C THR A 282 -14.79 -29.82 -31.88
N LEU A 283 -13.73 -29.10 -32.25
CA LEU A 283 -13.51 -28.67 -33.62
C LEU A 283 -13.25 -29.87 -34.58
N PRO A 284 -12.35 -30.82 -34.26
CA PRO A 284 -12.18 -32.01 -35.10
C PRO A 284 -13.43 -32.87 -35.23
N ALA A 285 -14.22 -33.03 -34.15
CA ALA A 285 -15.48 -33.78 -34.21
C ALA A 285 -16.49 -33.15 -35.19
N LEU A 286 -16.55 -31.82 -35.23
CA LEU A 286 -17.39 -31.08 -36.18
C LEU A 286 -16.88 -31.18 -37.61
N GLU A 287 -15.56 -31.10 -37.82
CA GLU A 287 -14.95 -31.29 -39.15
C GLU A 287 -15.26 -32.69 -39.70
N MET A 288 -15.20 -33.73 -38.86
CA MET A 288 -15.56 -35.11 -39.24
C MET A 288 -17.07 -35.26 -39.54
N ALA A 289 -17.94 -34.68 -38.72
CA ALA A 289 -19.39 -34.72 -38.96
C ALA A 289 -19.78 -34.00 -40.27
N GLN A 290 -19.12 -32.88 -40.58
CA GLN A 290 -19.32 -32.16 -41.84
C GLN A 290 -18.80 -32.95 -43.04
N ALA A 291 -17.68 -33.68 -42.91
CA ALA A 291 -17.14 -34.54 -43.95
C ALA A 291 -18.04 -35.76 -44.25
N GLN A 292 -18.68 -36.33 -43.23
CA GLN A 292 -19.59 -37.48 -43.36
C GLN A 292 -20.98 -37.11 -43.89
N GLY A 293 -21.40 -35.84 -43.77
CA GLY A 293 -22.67 -35.31 -44.28
C GLY A 293 -22.65 -34.85 -45.75
N GLY A 294 -21.54 -35.06 -46.48
CA GLY A 294 -21.47 -34.81 -47.93
C GLY A 294 -22.34 -35.78 -48.74
N PRO A 295 -22.96 -35.36 -49.85
CA PRO A 295 -23.97 -36.16 -50.53
C PRO A 295 -23.38 -37.49 -51.02
N LEU A 296 -24.04 -38.58 -50.63
CA LEU A 296 -24.01 -39.85 -51.36
C LEU A 296 -24.37 -39.53 -52.82
N LYS A 297 -23.44 -39.84 -53.74
CA LYS A 297 -23.69 -39.85 -55.17
C LYS A 297 -24.79 -40.85 -55.51
#